data_AF-A0AAE3VWF1-F1
#
_entry.id   AF-A0AAE3VWF1-F1
#
_cell.length_a   1.000
_cell.length_b   1.000
_cell.length_c   1.000
_cell.angle_alpha   90.00
_cell.angle_beta   90.00
_cell.angle_gamma   90.00
#
_symmetry.space_group_name_H-M   'P 1'
#
loop_
_entity.id
_entity.type
_entity.pdbx_description
1 polymer ?
#
loop_
_entity_poly.entity_id
_entity_poly.type
_entity_poly.pdbx_seq_one_letter_code
_entity_poly.pdbx_strand_id
1 'polypeptide(L)'
;MAARAARAYLDVVFHHPYDDGNARLGGLVLQFVLLRAGVALDDVHPILTTVRRADDPDGAAGLARLIHGTALATARRHLRTGRVDRAAGSPPVLP
;
A
#
# COMPACT_ATOMS: atom_id res chain seq x y z
N MET A 1 6.44 -7.52 5.34
CA MET A 1 5.57 -6.32 5.34
C MET A 1 4.23 -6.60 4.66
N ALA A 2 4.19 -6.88 3.35
CA ALA A 2 2.93 -7.01 2.61
C ALA A 2 1.97 -8.08 3.17
N ALA A 3 2.45 -9.28 3.49
CA ALA A 3 1.62 -10.33 4.11
C ALA A 3 1.06 -9.92 5.49
N ARG A 4 1.86 -9.23 6.31
CA ARG A 4 1.43 -8.70 7.62
C ARG A 4 0.36 -7.62 7.48
N ALA A 5 0.57 -6.72 6.52
CA ALA A 5 -0.38 -5.67 6.15
C ALA A 5 -1.71 -6.24 5.63
N ALA A 6 -1.64 -7.23 4.72
CA ALA A 6 -2.81 -7.96 4.23
C ALA A 6 -3.57 -8.63 5.39
N ARG A 7 -2.85 -9.35 6.25
CA ARG A 7 -3.45 -10.06 7.38
C ARG A 7 -4.17 -9.11 8.32
N ALA A 8 -3.52 -8.02 8.74
CA ALA A 8 -4.11 -7.04 9.64
C ALA A 8 -5.35 -6.35 9.04
N TYR A 9 -5.34 -6.05 7.73
CA TYR A 9 -6.51 -5.55 7.02
C TYR A 9 -7.67 -6.55 7.06
N LEU A 10 -7.40 -7.82 6.70
CA LEU A 10 -8.41 -8.87 6.64
C LEU A 10 -8.98 -9.20 8.03
N ASP A 11 -8.14 -9.21 9.06
CA ASP A 11 -8.58 -9.43 10.44
C ASP A 11 -9.60 -8.35 10.86
N VAL A 12 -9.39 -7.08 10.51
CA VAL A 12 -10.34 -6.00 10.83
C VAL A 12 -11.64 -6.14 10.04
N VAL A 13 -11.56 -6.30 8.71
CA VAL A 13 -12.77 -6.27 7.87
C VAL A 13 -13.63 -7.52 8.02
N PHE A 14 -13.05 -8.66 8.42
CA PHE A 14 -13.81 -9.88 8.68
C PHE A 14 -14.21 -10.09 10.14
N HIS A 15 -13.47 -9.56 11.11
CA HIS A 15 -13.93 -9.54 12.50
C HIS A 15 -15.07 -8.52 12.70
N HIS A 16 -15.02 -7.40 11.97
CA HIS A 16 -16.06 -6.37 11.94
C HIS A 16 -16.46 -5.84 13.34
N PRO A 17 -15.52 -5.24 14.10
CA PRO A 17 -15.74 -4.85 15.50
C PRO A 17 -16.76 -3.72 15.73
N TYR A 18 -17.12 -2.97 14.68
CA TYR A 18 -18.07 -1.85 14.76
C TYR A 18 -19.28 -2.11 13.87
N ASP A 19 -20.38 -1.41 14.09
CA ASP A 19 -21.57 -1.54 13.22
C ASP A 19 -21.34 -0.97 11.82
N ASP A 20 -20.47 0.03 11.69
CA ASP A 20 -20.07 0.67 10.44
C ASP A 20 -18.59 1.09 10.48
N GLY A 21 -18.02 1.41 9.33
CA GLY A 21 -16.68 1.99 9.22
C GLY A 21 -15.54 0.98 9.24
N ASN A 22 -15.82 -0.32 9.33
CA ASN A 22 -14.79 -1.36 9.38
C ASN A 22 -13.88 -1.37 8.14
N ALA A 23 -14.42 -1.08 6.96
CA ALA A 23 -13.61 -0.92 5.75
C ALA A 23 -12.64 0.26 5.85
N ARG A 24 -13.09 1.40 6.41
CA ARG A 24 -12.24 2.57 6.65
C ARG A 24 -11.16 2.26 7.69
N LEU A 25 -11.53 1.60 8.78
CA LEU A 25 -10.59 1.16 9.81
C LEU A 25 -9.55 0.18 9.25
N GLY A 26 -9.99 -0.80 8.47
CA GLY A 26 -9.10 -1.73 7.78
C GLY A 26 -8.09 -1.00 6.89
N GLY A 27 -8.56 -0.01 6.12
CA GLY A 27 -7.68 0.85 5.31
C GLY A 27 -6.66 1.64 6.13
N LEU A 28 -7.05 2.16 7.30
CA LEU A 28 -6.13 2.85 8.22
C LEU A 28 -5.09 1.90 8.84
N VAL A 29 -5.51 0.71 9.26
CA VAL A 29 -4.61 -0.32 9.80
C VAL A 29 -3.61 -0.79 8.76
N LEU A 30 -4.08 -1.01 7.52
CA LEU A 30 -3.21 -1.31 6.38
C LEU A 30 -2.13 -0.24 6.20
N GLN A 31 -2.54 1.03 6.12
CA GLN A 31 -1.61 2.15 5.94
C GLN A 31 -0.64 2.26 7.11
N PHE A 32 -1.11 2.14 8.36
CA PHE A 32 -0.28 2.18 9.54
C PHE A 32 0.82 1.10 9.52
N VAL A 33 0.47 -0.15 9.19
CA VAL A 33 1.45 -1.25 9.12
C VAL A 33 2.48 -1.01 8.02
N LEU A 34 2.08 -0.45 6.88
CA LEU A 34 3.00 -0.12 5.78
C LEU A 34 3.92 1.05 6.13
N LEU A 35 3.39 2.11 6.72
CA LEU A 35 4.16 3.28 7.15
C LEU A 35 5.19 2.90 8.21
N ARG A 36 4.83 2.03 9.17
CA ARG A 36 5.78 1.49 10.15
C ARG A 36 6.91 0.68 9.49
N ALA A 37 6.68 0.13 8.31
CA ALA A 37 7.68 -0.55 7.50
C ALA A 37 8.42 0.38 6.51
N GLY A 38 8.23 1.71 6.61
CA GLY A 38 8.85 2.69 5.72
C GLY A 38 8.24 2.74 4.32
N VAL A 39 7.01 2.24 4.14
CA VAL A 39 6.31 2.21 2.85
C VAL A 39 5.09 3.13 2.90
N ALA A 40 5.11 4.18 2.10
CA ALA A 40 3.95 5.05 1.88
C ALA A 40 3.43 4.80 0.46
N LEU A 41 2.26 4.17 0.31
CA LEU A 41 1.66 3.91 -1.01
C LEU A 41 1.15 5.21 -1.64
N ASP A 42 1.39 5.37 -2.93
CA ASP A 42 0.90 6.50 -3.74
C ASP A 42 -0.48 6.22 -4.39
N ASP A 43 -0.90 4.96 -4.44
CA ASP A 43 -2.25 4.55 -4.84
C ASP A 43 -2.70 3.34 -4.01
N VAL A 44 -3.86 3.48 -3.36
CA VAL A 44 -4.50 2.45 -2.53
C VAL A 44 -5.79 1.91 -3.13
N HIS A 45 -6.26 2.50 -4.23
CA HIS A 45 -7.57 2.21 -4.82
C HIS A 45 -7.75 0.72 -5.16
N PRO A 46 -6.80 0.02 -5.81
CA PRO A 46 -6.96 -1.40 -6.14
C PRO A 46 -7.11 -2.31 -4.92
N ILE A 47 -6.57 -1.89 -3.78
CA ILE A 47 -6.61 -2.65 -2.53
C ILE A 47 -7.97 -2.48 -1.85
N LEU A 48 -8.53 -1.27 -1.87
CA LEU A 48 -9.73 -0.93 -1.10
C LEU A 48 -11.05 -1.18 -1.85
N THR A 49 -11.04 -1.27 -3.18
CA THR A 49 -12.27 -1.46 -3.97
C THR A 49 -12.56 -2.90 -4.36
N THR A 50 -11.61 -3.82 -4.19
CA THR A 50 -11.83 -5.22 -4.55
C THR A 50 -12.54 -5.97 -3.44
N VAL A 51 -13.69 -6.57 -3.75
CA VAL A 51 -14.43 -7.45 -2.84
C VAL A 51 -13.58 -8.67 -2.47
N ARG A 52 -13.58 -9.04 -1.18
CA ARG A 52 -12.85 -10.20 -0.64
C ARG A 52 -13.80 -11.11 0.11
N ARG A 53 -13.52 -12.41 0.06
CA ARG A 53 -14.26 -13.45 0.78
C ARG A 53 -13.42 -14.00 1.92
N ALA A 54 -14.04 -14.24 3.07
CA ALA A 54 -13.36 -14.72 4.27
C ALA A 54 -12.90 -16.18 4.17
N ASP A 55 -13.60 -16.97 3.36
CA ASP A 55 -13.35 -18.37 3.07
C ASP A 55 -12.43 -18.59 1.86
N ASP A 56 -11.83 -17.52 1.32
CA ASP A 56 -10.97 -17.57 0.14
C ASP A 56 -9.49 -17.36 0.52
N PRO A 57 -8.75 -18.43 0.85
CA PRO A 57 -7.33 -18.32 1.21
C PRO A 57 -6.46 -17.86 0.03
N ASP A 58 -6.83 -18.19 -1.20
CA ASP A 58 -6.12 -17.77 -2.40
C ASP A 58 -6.31 -16.27 -2.67
N GLY A 59 -7.51 -15.75 -2.42
CA GLY A 59 -7.81 -14.32 -2.42
C GLY A 59 -7.03 -13.55 -1.37
N ALA A 60 -6.86 -14.11 -0.16
CA ALA A 60 -6.02 -13.53 0.88
C ALA A 60 -4.53 -13.47 0.47
N ALA A 61 -4.01 -14.55 -0.11
CA ALA A 61 -2.66 -14.58 -0.68
C ALA A 61 -2.52 -13.60 -1.86
N GLY A 62 -3.57 -13.47 -2.69
CA GLY A 62 -3.66 -12.53 -3.79
C GLY A 62 -3.57 -11.08 -3.32
N LEU A 63 -4.23 -10.73 -2.21
CA LEU A 63 -4.13 -9.41 -1.60
C LEU A 63 -2.69 -9.10 -1.15
N ALA A 64 -2.00 -10.05 -0.51
CA ALA A 64 -0.61 -9.86 -0.12
C ALA A 64 0.31 -9.60 -1.33
N ARG A 65 0.10 -10.31 -2.43
CA ARG A 65 0.81 -10.07 -3.71
C ARG A 65 0.49 -8.70 -4.30
N LEU A 66 -0.78 -8.31 -4.30
CA LEU A 66 -1.22 -6.98 -4.77
C LEU A 66 -0.52 -5.86 -3.98
N ILE A 67 -0.57 -5.91 -2.64
CA ILE A 67 0.09 -4.93 -1.77
C ILE A 67 1.59 -4.87 -2.05
N HIS A 68 2.24 -6.03 -2.22
CA HIS A 68 3.66 -6.08 -2.55
C HIS A 68 3.96 -5.42 -3.90
N GLY A 69 3.18 -5.73 -4.94
CA GLY A 69 3.31 -5.16 -6.27
C GLY A 69 3.12 -3.65 -6.28
N THR A 70 2.07 -3.16 -5.60
CA THR A 70 1.82 -1.72 -5.45
C THR A 70 2.98 -1.03 -4.75
N ALA A 71 3.44 -1.55 -3.61
CA ALA A 71 4.58 -0.98 -2.88
C ALA A 71 5.86 -0.91 -3.73
N LEU A 72 6.13 -1.94 -4.53
CA LEU A 72 7.27 -1.95 -5.45
C LEU A 72 7.11 -0.90 -6.56
N ALA A 73 5.91 -0.76 -7.11
CA ALA A 73 5.61 0.24 -8.13
C ALA A 73 5.76 1.67 -7.59
N THR A 74 5.24 1.93 -6.39
CA THR A 74 5.41 3.18 -5.65
C THR A 74 6.89 3.52 -5.46
N ALA A 75 7.70 2.59 -4.93
CA ALA A 75 9.12 2.81 -4.72
C ALA A 75 9.86 3.15 -6.03
N ARG A 76 9.54 2.45 -7.12
CA ARG A 76 10.10 2.72 -8.45
C ARG A 76 9.74 4.12 -8.96
N ARG A 77 8.51 4.58 -8.73
CA ARG A 77 8.07 5.93 -9.11
C ARG A 77 8.81 7.00 -8.32
N HIS A 78 8.95 6.86 -7.01
CA HIS A 78 9.70 7.80 -6.18
C HIS A 78 11.18 7.91 -6.59
N LEU A 79 11.83 6.78 -6.87
CA LEU A 79 13.21 6.79 -7.38
C LEU A 79 13.34 7.49 -8.73
N ARG A 80 12.34 7.33 -9.62
CA ARG A 80 12.33 8.01 -10.92
C ARG A 80 12.17 9.52 -10.76
N THR A 81 11.22 9.98 -9.95
CA THR A 81 11.02 11.42 -9.70
C THR A 81 12.25 12.04 -9.08
N GLY A 82 12.82 11.42 -8.03
CA GLY A 82 14.04 11.94 -7.40
C GLY A 82 15.28 11.92 -8.29
N ARG A 83 15.32 11.07 -9.33
CA ARG A 83 16.37 11.12 -10.37
C ARG A 83 16.17 12.30 -11.32
N VAL A 84 14.94 12.59 -11.72
CA VAL A 84 14.60 13.75 -12.55
C VAL A 84 14.96 15.05 -11.83
N ASP A 85 14.61 15.17 -10.55
CA ASP A 85 14.92 16.35 -9.74
C ASP A 85 16.43 16.59 -9.62
N ARG A 86 17.24 15.52 -9.47
CA ARG A 86 18.71 15.64 -9.46
C ARG A 86 19.30 16.00 -10.82
N ALA A 87 18.75 15.48 -11.91
CA ALA A 87 19.22 15.79 -13.27
C ALA A 87 18.89 17.24 -13.69
N ALA A 88 17.78 17.79 -13.18
CA ALA A 88 17.39 19.18 -13.41
C ALA A 88 18.18 20.21 -12.56
N GLY A 89 18.99 19.75 -11.60
CA GLY A 89 19.69 20.58 -10.62
C GLY A 89 21.16 20.93 -10.94
N SER A 90 21.69 20.65 -12.13
CA SER A 90 23.03 21.16 -12.50
C SER A 90 22.96 22.67 -12.77
N PRO A 91 23.65 23.54 -12.01
CA PRO A 91 23.69 24.97 -12.32
C PRO A 91 24.41 25.22 -13.64
N PRO A 92 24.10 26.32 -14.36
CA PRO A 92 24.85 26.70 -15.54
C PRO A 92 26.31 26.91 -15.13
N VAL A 93 27.23 26.18 -15.77
CA VAL A 93 28.64 26.56 -15.78
C VAL A 93 28.71 27.83 -16.61
N LEU A 94 28.71 28.98 -15.93
CA LEU A 94 29.01 30.25 -16.57
C LEU A 94 30.46 30.22 -17.07
N PRO A 95 30.73 30.81 -18.24
CA PRO A 95 32.05 30.81 -18.87
C PRO A 95 33.12 31.54 -18.06
#